data_AF-A0A0G0WMU4-F1
#
_entry.id   AF-A0A0G0WMU4-F1
#
_cell.length_a   1.000
_cell.length_b   1.000
_cell.length_c   1.000
_cell.angle_alpha   90.00
_cell.angle_beta   90.00
_cell.angle_gamma   90.00
#
_symmetry.space_group_name_H-M   'P 1'
#
loop_
_entity.id
_entity.type
_entity.pdbx_description
1 polymer ?
#
loop_
_entity_poly.entity_id
_entity_poly.type
_entity_poly.pdbx_seq_one_letter_code
_entity_poly.pdbx_strand_id
1 'polypeptide(L)'
;MQKIVECVPNFSEGRTLKVINSIFDAAKIKGVKVFELEYNRDHNRMLFTIVGEPEAVLASVFESIKTATKLIDMNKHVGEHPRIGATDVVPFVPVSGVTMKECVEISNQLAKKVADAGV
;
A
#
# COMPACT_ATOMS: atom_id res chain seq x y z
N MET A 1 24.16 -10.05 2.80
CA MET A 1 23.57 -8.76 2.38
C MET A 1 22.22 -8.62 3.05
N GLN A 2 21.86 -7.41 3.47
CA GLN A 2 20.53 -7.12 4.02
C GLN A 2 19.47 -7.24 2.89
N LYS A 3 18.30 -7.81 3.18
CA LYS A 3 17.23 -7.93 2.18
C LYS A 3 16.35 -6.69 2.22
N ILE A 4 16.19 -6.03 1.09
CA ILE A 4 15.40 -4.80 0.97
C ILE A 4 14.45 -4.95 -0.21
N VAL A 5 13.17 -4.77 0.09
CA VAL A 5 12.07 -4.65 -0.87
C VAL A 5 11.48 -3.26 -0.76
N GLU A 6 11.11 -2.69 -1.90
CA GLU A 6 10.28 -1.49 -2.00
C GLU A 6 8.85 -1.89 -2.36
N CYS A 7 7.88 -1.19 -1.76
CA CYS A 7 6.49 -1.25 -2.15
C CYS A 7 5.90 0.15 -2.25
N VAL A 8 5.20 0.44 -3.34
CA VAL A 8 4.54 1.73 -3.60
C VAL A 8 3.03 1.50 -3.77
N PRO A 9 2.29 1.18 -2.69
CA PRO A 9 0.85 0.92 -2.79
C PRO A 9 0.09 2.18 -3.21
N ASN A 10 -1.01 2.00 -3.94
CA ASN A 10 -1.86 3.09 -4.39
C ASN A 10 -3.26 2.95 -3.82
N PHE A 11 -3.82 4.08 -3.38
CA PHE A 11 -5.15 4.13 -2.77
C PHE A 11 -6.02 5.18 -3.46
N SER A 12 -7.31 4.86 -3.56
CA SER A 12 -8.35 5.70 -4.15
C SER A 12 -8.82 6.76 -3.16
N GLU A 13 -7.92 7.67 -2.77
CA GLU A 13 -8.19 8.85 -1.96
C GLU A 13 -7.12 9.92 -2.25
N GLY A 14 -7.53 11.17 -2.44
CA GLY A 14 -6.59 12.28 -2.68
C GLY A 14 -7.09 13.64 -2.18
N ARG A 15 -8.16 13.67 -1.39
CA ARG A 15 -8.90 14.86 -0.97
C ARG A 15 -9.01 14.98 0.55
N THR A 16 -9.37 13.89 1.23
CA THR A 16 -9.64 13.89 2.66
C THR A 16 -8.36 13.66 3.44
N LEU A 17 -7.69 14.73 3.88
CA LEU A 17 -6.41 14.65 4.62
C LEU A 17 -6.45 13.71 5.82
N LYS A 18 -7.58 13.64 6.54
CA LYS A 18 -7.73 12.71 7.66
C LYS A 18 -7.63 11.24 7.21
N VAL A 19 -8.23 10.88 6.08
CA VAL A 19 -8.15 9.52 5.52
C VAL A 19 -6.74 9.25 5.01
N ILE A 20 -6.16 10.19 4.26
CA ILE A 20 -4.80 10.10 3.74
C ILE A 20 -3.79 9.84 4.87
N ASN A 21 -3.81 10.67 5.91
CA ASN A 21 -2.91 10.54 7.04
C ASN A 21 -3.15 9.23 7.81
N SER A 22 -4.41 8.79 7.97
CA SER A 22 -4.71 7.52 8.63
C SER A 22 -4.10 6.33 7.89
N ILE A 23 -4.19 6.30 6.56
CA ILE A 23 -3.61 5.22 5.74
C ILE A 23 -2.08 5.27 5.78
N PHE A 24 -1.49 6.46 5.64
CA PHE A 24 -0.04 6.65 5.68
C PHE A 24 0.56 6.30 7.05
N ASP A 25 -0.09 6.70 8.14
CA ASP A 25 0.35 6.41 9.50
C ASP A 25 0.19 4.92 9.85
N ALA A 26 -0.85 4.25 9.34
CA ALA A 26 -1.04 2.81 9.52
C ALA A 26 0.10 1.98 8.91
N ALA A 27 0.74 2.47 7.85
CA ALA A 27 1.90 1.82 7.25
C ALA A 27 3.17 1.92 8.13
N LYS A 28 3.25 2.88 9.07
CA LYS A 28 4.45 3.13 9.89
C LYS A 28 4.57 2.14 11.05
N ILE A 29 4.94 0.91 10.72
CA ILE A 29 5.21 -0.13 11.70
C ILE A 29 6.72 -0.32 11.94
N LYS A 30 7.09 -1.08 12.97
CA LYS A 30 8.49 -1.42 13.25
C LYS A 30 9.08 -2.22 12.09
N GLY A 31 10.29 -1.85 11.64
CA GLY A 31 11.05 -2.60 10.64
C GLY A 31 10.90 -2.10 9.20
N VAL A 32 10.10 -1.06 8.96
CA VAL A 32 9.99 -0.38 7.66
C VAL A 32 10.32 1.10 7.79
N LYS A 33 10.70 1.72 6.67
CA LYS A 33 10.66 3.17 6.49
C LYS A 33 9.52 3.49 5.52
N VAL A 34 8.73 4.50 5.86
CA VAL A 34 7.63 4.99 5.02
C VAL A 34 7.87 6.47 4.73
N PHE A 35 7.90 6.85 3.47
CA PHE A 35 8.21 8.21 3.02
C PHE A 35 7.54 8.52 1.67
N GLU A 36 7.75 9.74 1.14
CA GLU A 36 7.20 10.17 -0.16
C GLU A 36 5.68 10.03 -0.26
N LEU A 37 4.95 10.57 0.73
CA LEU A 37 3.50 10.67 0.63
C LEU A 37 3.12 11.66 -0.47
N GLU A 38 2.53 11.14 -1.53
CA GLU A 38 1.99 11.91 -2.64
C GLU A 38 0.48 11.68 -2.76
N TYR A 39 -0.27 12.75 -2.99
CA TYR A 39 -1.71 12.66 -3.25
C TYR A 39 -2.14 13.79 -4.18
N ASN A 40 -3.14 13.50 -5.02
CA ASN A 40 -3.66 14.45 -5.99
C ASN A 40 -5.18 14.53 -5.89
N ARG A 41 -5.69 15.76 -5.74
CA ARG A 41 -7.10 16.08 -5.53
C ARG A 41 -7.99 15.73 -6.74
N ASP A 42 -7.50 15.94 -7.95
CA ASP A 42 -8.27 15.77 -9.19
C ASP A 42 -8.31 14.28 -9.59
N HIS A 43 -7.15 13.61 -9.50
CA HIS A 43 -7.06 12.15 -9.63
C HIS A 43 -7.80 11.41 -8.51
N ASN A 44 -7.98 12.04 -7.34
CA ASN A 44 -8.46 11.44 -6.10
C ASN A 44 -7.69 10.16 -5.75
N ARG A 45 -6.36 10.25 -5.80
CA ARG A 45 -5.44 9.11 -5.60
C ARG A 45 -4.26 9.52 -4.76
N MET A 46 -3.79 8.60 -3.93
CA MET A 46 -2.59 8.73 -3.11
C MET A 46 -1.68 7.52 -3.26
N LEU A 47 -0.40 7.73 -3.02
CA LEU A 47 0.63 6.70 -2.93
C LEU A 47 1.68 7.12 -1.90
N PHE A 48 2.47 6.16 -1.47
CA PHE A 48 3.66 6.41 -0.67
C PHE A 48 4.62 5.24 -0.79
N THR A 49 5.89 5.48 -0.47
CA THR A 49 6.95 4.49 -0.58
C THR A 49 7.18 3.80 0.77
N ILE A 50 7.22 2.47 0.77
CA ILE A 50 7.57 1.63 1.91
C ILE A 50 8.82 0.84 1.54
N VAL A 51 9.86 0.89 2.38
CA VAL A 51 11.06 0.05 2.21
C VAL A 51 11.40 -0.70 3.50
N GLY A 52 11.86 -1.93 3.37
CA GLY A 52 12.28 -2.76 4.49
C GLY A 52 12.53 -4.21 4.10
N GLU A 53 12.66 -5.06 5.12
CA GLU A 53 12.73 -6.52 4.93
C GLU A 53 11.38 -7.05 4.39
N PRO A 54 11.38 -8.06 3.50
CA PRO A 54 10.20 -8.64 2.87
C PRO A 54 8.93 -8.75 3.74
N GLU A 55 9.04 -9.42 4.89
CA GLU A 55 7.90 -9.70 5.76
C GLU A 55 7.40 -8.45 6.48
N ALA A 56 8.30 -7.51 6.79
CA ALA A 56 7.95 -6.25 7.41
C ALA A 56 7.19 -5.34 6.43
N VAL A 57 7.63 -5.30 5.16
CA VAL A 57 6.91 -4.56 4.09
C VAL A 57 5.52 -5.16 3.89
N LEU A 58 5.38 -6.49 3.81
CA LEU A 58 4.07 -7.14 3.71
C LEU A 58 3.14 -6.75 4.85
N ALA A 59 3.63 -6.77 6.10
CA ALA A 59 2.84 -6.40 7.26
C ALA A 59 2.43 -4.92 7.24
N SER A 60 3.34 -4.03 6.86
CA SER A 60 3.10 -2.59 6.72
C SER A 60 2.01 -2.31 5.69
N VAL A 61 2.14 -2.89 4.50
CA VAL A 61 1.17 -2.78 3.42
C VAL A 61 -0.19 -3.30 3.86
N PHE A 62 -0.25 -4.46 4.52
CA PHE A 62 -1.51 -5.03 4.98
C PHE A 62 -2.26 -4.12 5.97
N GLU A 63 -1.56 -3.46 6.91
CA GLU A 63 -2.20 -2.50 7.82
C GLU A 63 -2.73 -1.26 7.10
N SER A 64 -2.03 -0.79 6.07
CA SER A 64 -2.52 0.31 5.23
C SER A 64 -3.76 -0.07 4.42
N ILE A 65 -3.82 -1.28 3.86
CA ILE A 65 -4.99 -1.83 3.16
C ILE A 65 -6.19 -1.91 4.11
N LYS A 66 -6.03 -2.55 5.27
CA LYS A 66 -7.10 -2.64 6.29
C LYS A 66 -7.68 -1.28 6.67
N THR A 67 -6.82 -0.25 6.73
CA THR A 67 -7.24 1.10 7.06
C THR A 67 -7.98 1.75 5.89
N ALA A 68 -7.46 1.61 4.67
CA ALA A 68 -8.10 2.10 3.46
C ALA A 68 -9.50 1.50 3.26
N THR A 69 -9.65 0.18 3.40
CA THR A 69 -10.93 -0.52 3.24
C THR A 69 -12.00 -0.02 4.20
N LYS A 70 -11.63 0.38 5.42
CA LYS A 70 -12.56 0.94 6.41
C LYS A 70 -12.98 2.37 6.13
N LEU A 71 -12.13 3.14 5.46
CA LEU A 71 -12.29 4.59 5.35
C LEU A 71 -12.73 5.06 3.95
N ILE A 72 -12.48 4.26 2.91
CA ILE A 72 -12.78 4.61 1.52
C ILE A 72 -14.04 3.88 1.07
N ASP A 73 -15.10 4.64 0.78
CA ASP A 73 -16.33 4.12 0.17
C ASP A 73 -16.24 4.23 -1.37
N MET A 74 -15.95 3.11 -2.02
CA MET A 74 -15.81 3.06 -3.48
C MET A 74 -17.12 3.36 -4.24
N ASN A 75 -18.29 3.25 -3.61
CA ASN A 75 -19.57 3.63 -4.23
C ASN A 75 -19.70 5.14 -4.41
N LYS A 76 -18.94 5.93 -3.63
CA LYS A 76 -18.94 7.40 -3.68
C LYS A 76 -17.68 7.96 -4.33
N HIS A 77 -16.68 7.13 -4.56
CA HIS A 77 -15.40 7.57 -5.08
C HIS A 77 -15.48 8.04 -6.55
N VAL A 78 -15.09 9.29 -6.80
CA VAL A 78 -14.95 9.88 -8.15
C VAL A 78 -13.62 10.62 -8.26
N GLY A 79 -12.85 10.29 -9.29
CA GLY A 79 -11.57 10.91 -9.64
C GLY A 79 -11.23 10.66 -11.11
N GLU A 80 -10.33 11.46 -11.67
CA GLU A 80 -9.95 11.36 -13.09
C GLU A 80 -9.07 10.13 -13.40
N HIS A 81 -8.37 9.61 -12.39
CA HIS A 81 -7.52 8.44 -12.54
C HIS A 81 -8.37 7.15 -12.54
N PRO A 82 -8.20 6.24 -13.52
CA PRO A 82 -8.83 4.92 -13.49
C PRO A 82 -8.50 4.16 -12.21
N ARG A 83 -9.47 3.44 -11.67
CA ARG A 83 -9.31 2.67 -10.42
C ARG A 83 -10.29 1.52 -10.33
N ILE A 84 -9.88 0.44 -9.67
CA ILE A 84 -10.69 -0.76 -9.44
C ILE A 84 -11.06 -1.00 -7.96
N GLY A 85 -10.34 -0.39 -7.01
CA GLY A 85 -10.56 -0.64 -5.58
C GLY A 85 -10.09 0.49 -4.66
N ALA A 86 -10.42 0.39 -3.37
CA ALA A 86 -9.95 1.32 -2.33
C ALA A 86 -8.42 1.31 -2.23
N THR A 87 -7.84 0.12 -2.29
CA THR A 87 -6.46 -0.12 -2.71
C THR A 87 -6.49 -0.59 -4.16
N ASP A 88 -5.75 0.09 -5.03
CA ASP A 88 -5.82 -0.12 -6.48
C ASP A 88 -4.73 -1.07 -6.97
N VAL A 89 -3.47 -0.80 -6.61
CA VAL A 89 -2.32 -1.63 -6.96
C VAL A 89 -1.28 -1.63 -5.84
N VAL A 90 -0.60 -2.76 -5.68
CA VAL A 90 0.41 -2.99 -4.64
C VAL A 90 1.63 -3.69 -5.24
N PRO A 91 2.57 -2.94 -5.85
CA PRO A 91 3.75 -3.53 -6.47
C PRO A 91 4.84 -3.80 -5.42
N PHE A 92 5.57 -4.91 -5.56
CA PHE A 92 6.78 -5.19 -4.79
C PHE A 92 7.99 -5.22 -5.73
N VAL A 93 9.02 -4.43 -5.42
CA VAL A 93 10.22 -4.26 -6.26
C VAL A 93 11.45 -4.68 -5.46
N PRO A 94 12.32 -5.55 -6.01
CA PRO A 94 13.55 -5.95 -5.34
C PRO A 94 14.57 -4.80 -5.37
N VAL A 95 15.11 -4.44 -4.19
CA VAL A 95 16.12 -3.36 -4.06
C VAL A 95 17.50 -3.93 -3.78
N SER A 96 17.63 -4.81 -2.80
CA SER A 96 18.93 -5.40 -2.41
C SER A 96 18.73 -6.77 -1.78
N GLY A 97 19.55 -7.75 -2.14
CA GLY A 97 19.52 -9.08 -1.53
C GLY A 97 18.22 -9.86 -1.73
N VAL A 98 17.32 -9.41 -2.62
CA VAL A 98 16.02 -10.02 -2.90
C VAL A 98 15.88 -10.26 -4.40
N THR A 99 15.35 -11.43 -4.75
CA THR A 99 15.07 -11.81 -6.13
C THR A 99 13.66 -11.42 -6.56
N MET A 100 13.43 -11.32 -7.87
CA MET A 100 12.08 -11.10 -8.40
C MET A 100 11.10 -12.21 -8.01
N LYS A 101 11.60 -13.46 -7.89
CA LYS A 101 10.79 -14.60 -7.43
C LYS A 101 10.27 -14.39 -6.00
N GLU A 102 11.12 -13.91 -5.10
CA GLU A 102 10.70 -13.57 -3.73
C GLU A 102 9.66 -12.44 -3.71
N CYS A 103 9.79 -11.42 -4.57
CA CYS A 103 8.74 -10.37 -4.70
C CYS A 103 7.39 -10.94 -5.17
N VAL A 104 7.39 -11.89 -6.12
CA VAL A 104 6.18 -12.59 -6.55
C VAL A 104 5.58 -13.41 -5.41
N GLU A 105 6.41 -14.10 -4.63
CA GLU A 105 5.95 -14.87 -3.45
C GLU A 105 5.29 -13.98 -2.40
N ILE A 106 5.91 -12.84 -2.07
CA ILE A 106 5.36 -11.86 -1.11
C ILE A 106 4.03 -11.28 -1.64
N SER A 107 3.95 -10.97 -2.94
CA SER A 107 2.71 -10.48 -3.56
C SER A 107 1.57 -11.49 -3.42
N ASN A 108 1.83 -12.79 -3.66
CA ASN A 108 0.84 -13.84 -3.50
C ASN A 108 0.42 -14.04 -2.03
N GLN A 109 1.39 -13.94 -1.10
CA GLN A 109 1.11 -14.01 0.33
C GLN A 109 0.22 -12.85 0.79
N LEU A 110 0.51 -11.62 0.34
CA LEU A 110 -0.33 -10.47 0.63
C LEU A 110 -1.74 -10.68 0.07
N ALA A 111 -1.87 -11.07 -1.19
CA ALA A 111 -3.17 -11.29 -1.83
C ALA A 111 -4.03 -12.31 -1.06
N LYS A 112 -3.43 -13.43 -0.64
CA LYS A 112 -4.10 -14.42 0.22
C LYS A 112 -4.55 -13.80 1.55
N LYS A 113 -3.67 -13.08 2.22
CA LYS A 113 -3.95 -12.47 3.53
C LYS A 113 -5.07 -11.41 3.47
N VAL A 114 -5.10 -10.62 2.40
CA VAL A 114 -6.14 -9.62 2.10
C VAL A 114 -7.48 -10.34 1.89
N ALA A 115 -7.52 -11.36 1.03
CA ALA A 115 -8.72 -12.16 0.78
C ALA A 115 -9.27 -12.85 2.04
N ASP A 116 -8.39 -13.50 2.82
CA ASP A 116 -8.78 -14.20 4.06
C ASP A 116 -9.36 -13.23 5.12
N ALA A 117 -8.85 -12.00 5.17
CA ALA A 117 -9.30 -10.99 6.13
C ALA A 117 -10.56 -10.22 5.67
N GLY A 118 -11.00 -10.41 4.42
CA GLY A 118 -12.13 -9.69 3.84
C GLY A 118 -11.89 -8.19 3.76
N VAL A 119 -10.64 -7.77 3.53
CA VAL A 119 -10.26 -6.37 3.36
C VAL A 119 -9.85 -6.04 1.95
#